data_AF-A0AAW9KK46-F1
#
_entry.id   AF-A0AAW9KK46-F1
#
_cell.length_a   1.000
_cell.length_b   1.000
_cell.length_c   1.000
_cell.angle_alpha   90.00
_cell.angle_beta   90.00
_cell.angle_gamma   90.00
#
_symmetry.space_group_name_H-M   'P 1'
#
loop_
_entity.id
_entity.type
_entity.pdbx_description
1 polymer ?
#
loop_
_entity_poly.entity_id
_entity_poly.type
_entity_poly.pdbx_seq_one_letter_code
_entity_poly.pdbx_strand_id
1 'polypeptide(L)' 'TEDRKQISKAVFVSENDVKMMKELGSKGIELEVRLVPSDIKQNALKLI' A
#
# COMPACT_ATOMS: atom_id res chain seq x y z
N THR A 1 14.06 9.71 -12.70
CA THR A 1 14.28 8.63 -11.73
C THR A 1 13.10 8.66 -10.79
N GLU A 2 12.17 7.71 -10.93
CA GLU A 2 11.03 7.64 -10.02
C GLU A 2 11.51 7.03 -8.70
N ASP A 3 11.68 7.86 -7.68
CA ASP A 3 11.96 7.40 -6.33
C ASP A 3 10.71 6.65 -5.81
N ARG A 4 10.82 5.33 -5.67
CA ARG A 4 9.75 4.49 -5.13
C ARG A 4 10.10 4.05 -3.71
N LYS A 5 9.19 4.30 -2.77
CA LYS A 5 9.31 3.89 -1.36
C LYS A 5 8.90 2.42 -1.22
N GLN A 6 9.75 1.62 -0.61
CA GLN A 6 9.40 0.25 -0.23
C GLN A 6 8.44 0.27 0.98
N ILE A 7 7.29 -0.39 0.87
CA ILE A 7 6.32 -0.52 1.97
C ILE A 7 6.12 -1.97 2.42
N SER A 8 6.55 -2.93 1.60
CA SER A 8 6.70 -4.33 1.99
C SER A 8 7.79 -5.01 1.17
N LYS A 9 8.14 -6.26 1.51
CA LYS A 9 9.19 -7.02 0.83
C LYS A 9 9.05 -7.04 -0.70
N ALA A 10 7.82 -7.04 -1.22
CA ALA A 10 7.53 -7.12 -2.64
C ALA A 10 6.80 -5.89 -3.21
N VAL A 11 6.52 -4.86 -2.39
CA VAL A 11 5.71 -3.71 -2.81
C VAL A 11 6.47 -2.41 -2.63
N PHE A 12 6.59 -1.69 -3.74
CA PHE A 12 7.21 -0.37 -3.84
C PHE A 12 6.19 0.58 -4.44
N VAL A 13 6.06 1.76 -3.85
CA VAL A 13 5.03 2.75 -4.23
C VAL A 13 5.69 4.09 -4.51
N SER A 14 5.22 4.76 -5.55
CA SER A 14 5.56 6.15 -5.85
C SER A 14 4.73 7.11 -4.98
N GLU A 15 5.07 8.40 -5.02
CA GLU A 15 4.25 9.43 -4.36
C GLU A 15 2.82 9.50 -4.92
N ASN A 16 2.64 9.27 -6.22
CA ASN A 16 1.31 9.25 -6.84
C ASN A 16 0.48 8.06 -6.34
N ASP A 17 1.11 6.89 -6.18
CA ASP A 17 0.46 5.71 -5.61
C ASP A 17 0.00 5.98 -4.17
N VAL A 18 0.84 6.63 -3.36
CA VAL A 18 0.50 7.03 -1.99
C VAL A 18 -0.72 7.95 -1.96
N LYS A 19 -0.78 8.93 -2.87
CA LYS A 19 -1.91 9.85 -2.98
C LYS A 19 -3.22 9.12 -3.33
N MET A 20 -3.18 8.23 -4.33
CA MET A 20 -4.33 7.43 -4.73
C MET A 20 -4.79 6.49 -3.62
N MET A 21 -3.88 5.80 -2.93
CA MET A 21 -4.21 4.92 -1.81
C MET A 21 -4.92 5.68 -0.69
N LYS A 22 -4.44 6.89 -0.34
CA LYS A 22 -5.10 7.74 0.66
C LYS A 22 -6.50 8.18 0.25
N GLU A 23 -6.72 8.49 -1.03
CA GLU A 23 -8.05 8.82 -1.56
C GLU A 23 -9.01 7.63 -1.49
N LEU A 24 -8.55 6.43 -1.82
CA LEU A 24 -9.36 5.21 -1.69
C LEU A 24 -9.71 4.97 -0.20
N GLY A 25 -8.73 5.14 0.70
CA GLY A 25 -8.95 5.05 2.13
C GLY A 25 -9.97 6.07 2.67
N SER A 26 -9.94 7.31 2.18
CA SER A 26 -10.92 8.33 2.59
C SER A 26 -12.34 8.05 2.08
N LYS A 27 -12.48 7.26 1.01
CA LYS A 27 -13.76 6.74 0.51
C LYS A 27 -14.24 5.49 1.26
N GLY A 28 -13.51 5.05 2.29
CA GLY A 28 -13.85 3.85 3.07
C GLY A 28 -13.47 2.54 2.39
N ILE A 29 -12.63 2.57 1.35
CA ILE A 29 -12.15 1.36 0.67
C ILE A 29 -10.98 0.78 1.46
N GLU A 30 -11.11 -0.47 1.88
CA GLU A 30 -10.03 -1.19 2.57
C GLU A 30 -8.93 -1.60 1.59
N LEU A 31 -7.69 -1.24 1.93
CA LEU A 31 -6.50 -1.61 1.18
C LEU A 31 -5.62 -2.53 2.02
N GLU A 32 -5.27 -3.68 1.45
CA GLU A 32 -4.45 -4.69 2.10
C GLU A 32 -3.23 -5.08 1.27
N VAL A 33 -2.13 -5.37 1.95
CA VAL A 33 -0.93 -5.98 1.39
C VAL A 33 -0.77 -7.37 2.01
N ARG A 34 -0.65 -8.37 1.16
CA ARG A 34 -0.29 -9.75 1.52
C ARG A 34 0.53 -10.38 0.40
N LEU A 35 1.54 -11.17 0.75
CA LEU A 35 2.39 -11.84 -0.24
C LEU A 35 1.73 -13.14 -0.75
N VAL A 36 1.14 -13.91 0.15
CA VAL A 36 0.35 -15.10 -0.15
C VAL A 36 -0.94 -15.12 0.67
N PRO A 37 -1.98 -15.89 0.28
CA PRO A 37 -3.26 -15.90 0.99
C PRO A 37 -3.18 -16.34 2.46
N SER A 38 -2.20 -17.17 2.81
CA SER A 38 -1.96 -17.67 4.17
C SER A 38 -1.23 -16.66 5.07
N ASP A 39 -0.63 -15.61 4.50
CA ASP A 39 0.09 -14.61 5.28
C ASP A 39 -0.88 -13.64 5.96
N ILE A 40 -0.41 -13.07 7.06
CA ILE A 40 -1.16 -12.06 7.82
C ILE A 40 -1.42 -10.85 6.92
N LYS A 41 -2.70 -10.49 6.78
CA LYS A 41 -3.13 -9.28 6.07
C LYS A 41 -2.55 -8.05 6.76
N GLN A 42 -1.88 -7.19 6.01
CA GLN A 42 -1.40 -5.90 6.51
C GLN A 42 -2.22 -4.77 5.89
N ASN A 43 -2.63 -3.80 6.70
CA ASN A 43 -3.34 -2.63 6.18
C ASN A 43 -2.34 -1.73 5.43
N ALA A 44 -2.56 -1.54 4.12
CA ALA A 44 -1.65 -0.79 3.26
C ALA A 44 -1.46 0.66 3.71
N LEU A 45 -2.50 1.28 4.26
CA LEU A 45 -2.48 2.67 4.72
C LEU A 45 -1.66 2.87 6.00
N LYS A 46 -1.43 1.81 6.78
CA LYS A 46 -0.55 1.85 7.96
C LYS A 46 0.93 1.72 7.60
N LEU A 47 1.25 1.33 6.36
CA LEU A 47 2.62 1.10 5.89
C LEU A 47 3.22 2.32 5.15
N ILE A 48 2.42 3.36 4.90
CA ILE A 48 2.79 4.54 4.10
C ILE A 48 3.04 5.79 4.92
#